data_AF-A0A5M6I9J5-F1
#
_entry.id   AF-A0A5M6I9J5-F1
#
_cell.length_a   1.000
_cell.length_b   1.000
_cell.length_c   1.000
_cell.angle_alpha   90.00
_cell.angle_beta   90.00
_cell.angle_gamma   90.00
#
_symmetry.space_group_name_H-M   'P 1'
#
loop_
_entity.id
_entity.type
_entity.pdbx_description
1 polymer ?
#
loop_
_entity_poly.entity_id
_entity_poly.type
_entity_poly.pdbx_seq_one_letter_code
_entity_poly.pdbx_strand_id
1 'polypeptide(L)' 'MAQITFEIPDALHEDLVELLTTFNDANPDSTSHGHLTVETMAAMFLQDVGHLSVRPGSWEAQNIAAVLIAHGYQL' A
#
# COMPACT_ATOMS: atom_id res chain seq x y z
N MET A 1 5.53 0.63 -19.46
CA MET A 1 5.29 0.82 -18.01
C MET A 1 6.01 2.09 -17.57
N ALA A 2 5.42 2.85 -16.65
CA ALA A 2 6.13 3.98 -16.03
C ALA A 2 6.99 3.47 -14.86
N GLN A 3 8.16 4.06 -14.65
CA GLN A 3 9.00 3.79 -13.49
C GLN A 3 8.89 4.94 -12.50
N ILE A 4 8.71 4.61 -11.23
CA ILE A 4 8.66 5.57 -10.12
C ILE A 4 9.79 5.20 -9.16
N THR A 5 10.55 6.19 -8.70
CA THR A 5 11.62 6.03 -7.72
C THR A 5 11.49 7.13 -6.68
N PHE A 6 11.54 6.74 -5.41
CA PHE A 6 11.56 7.65 -4.29
C PHE A 6 12.47 7.06 -3.20
N GLU A 7 13.05 7.94 -2.41
CA GLU A 7 13.88 7.56 -1.27
C GLU A 7 13.08 7.73 0.00
N ILE A 8 13.24 6.79 0.93
CA ILE A 8 12.73 6.88 2.29
C ILE A 8 13.90 6.86 3.26
N PRO A 9 13.78 7.48 4.45
CA PRO A 9 14.81 7.38 5.48
C PRO A 9 15.07 5.92 5.87
N ASP A 10 16.33 5.56 6.10
CA ASP A 10 16.71 4.19 6.48
C ASP A 10 15.95 3.70 7.71
N ALA A 11 15.77 4.56 8.72
CA ALA A 11 14.99 4.22 9.92
C ALA A 11 13.53 3.84 9.59
N LEU A 12 12.89 4.55 8.65
CA LEU A 12 11.54 4.20 8.20
C LEU A 12 11.54 2.87 7.44
N HIS A 13 12.56 2.63 6.61
CA HIS A 13 12.69 1.35 5.91
C HIS A 13 12.83 0.18 6.90
N GLU A 14 13.67 0.32 7.92
CA GLU A 14 13.86 -0.69 8.97
C GLU A 14 12.56 -0.96 9.73
N ASP A 15 11.87 0.09 10.19
CA ASP A 15 10.57 -0.02 10.87
C ASP A 15 9.52 -0.75 10.01
N LEU A 16 9.48 -0.44 8.70
CA LEU A 16 8.56 -1.10 7.77
C LEU A 16 8.91 -2.58 7.61
N VAL A 17 10.18 -2.95 7.45
CA VAL A 17 10.58 -4.35 7.31
C VAL A 17 10.19 -5.18 8.53
N GLU A 18 10.36 -4.66 9.74
CA GLU A 18 9.96 -5.33 10.98
C GLU A 18 8.43 -5.54 11.03
N LEU A 19 7.67 -4.49 10.72
CA LEU A 19 6.21 -4.55 10.69
C LEU A 19 5.71 -5.56 9.64
N LEU A 20 6.27 -5.55 8.44
CA LEU A 20 5.90 -6.46 7.37
C LEU A 20 6.24 -7.91 7.71
N THR A 21 7.37 -8.15 8.38
CA THR A 21 7.73 -9.48 8.89
C THR A 21 6.66 -10.00 9.85
N THR A 22 6.16 -9.15 10.76
CA THR A 22 5.07 -9.52 11.68
C THR A 22 3.79 -9.93 10.93
N PHE A 23 3.43 -9.23 9.86
CA PHE A 23 2.26 -9.61 9.04
C PHE A 23 2.48 -10.93 8.29
N ASN A 24 3.65 -11.11 7.70
CA ASN A 24 4.01 -12.33 6.97
C ASN A 24 4.03 -13.55 7.89
N ASP A 25 4.58 -13.43 9.11
CA ASP A 25 4.64 -14.52 10.08
C ASP A 25 3.26 -14.90 10.62
N ALA A 26 2.37 -13.91 10.79
CA ALA A 26 1.02 -14.14 11.28
C ALA A 26 0.17 -14.96 10.29
N ASN A 27 0.46 -14.87 8.99
CA ASN A 27 -0.24 -15.65 7.99
C ASN A 27 0.66 -15.89 6.75
N PRO A 28 1.52 -16.94 6.79
CA PRO A 28 2.57 -17.16 5.80
C PRO A 28 2.04 -17.50 4.40
N ASP A 29 0.77 -17.94 4.31
CA ASP A 29 0.08 -18.25 3.05
C ASP A 29 -0.87 -17.11 2.61
N SER A 30 -0.96 -16.01 3.34
CA SER A 30 -1.83 -14.89 2.98
C SER A 30 -1.15 -13.96 2.00
N THR A 31 -1.56 -14.05 0.75
CA THR A 31 -2.32 -12.99 0.06
C THR A 31 -2.20 -13.19 -1.45
N SER A 32 -3.10 -12.56 -2.22
CA SER A 32 -3.07 -12.52 -3.68
C SER A 32 -1.75 -11.99 -4.29
N HIS A 33 -0.84 -11.47 -3.46
CA HIS A 33 0.41 -10.83 -3.86
C HIS A 33 1.66 -11.54 -3.31
N GLY A 34 1.50 -12.66 -2.59
CA GLY A 34 2.62 -13.39 -1.98
C GLY A 34 3.21 -12.67 -0.77
N HIS A 35 4.52 -12.88 -0.53
CA HIS A 35 5.23 -12.30 0.61
C HIS A 35 5.27 -10.77 0.53
N LEU A 36 4.90 -10.09 1.61
CA LEU A 36 4.79 -8.64 1.65
C LEU A 36 6.16 -8.00 1.94
N THR A 37 6.72 -7.36 0.92
CA THR A 37 7.92 -6.50 0.95
C THR A 37 7.53 -5.02 0.90
N VAL A 38 8.49 -4.12 1.14
CA VAL A 38 8.27 -2.66 1.04
C VAL A 38 7.83 -2.29 -0.38
N GLU A 39 8.46 -2.88 -1.40
CA GLU A 39 8.16 -2.66 -2.80
C GLU A 39 6.78 -3.17 -3.19
N THR A 40 6.41 -4.39 -2.76
CA THR A 40 5.09 -4.95 -3.07
C THR A 40 3.99 -4.21 -2.33
N MET A 41 4.23 -3.75 -1.09
CA MET A 41 3.31 -2.90 -0.35
C MET A 41 3.09 -1.57 -1.06
N ALA A 42 4.16 -0.89 -1.49
CA ALA A 42 4.06 0.37 -2.24
C ALA A 42 3.29 0.18 -3.55
N ALA A 43 3.58 -0.89 -4.29
CA ALA A 43 2.86 -1.23 -5.52
C ALA A 43 1.37 -1.49 -5.27
N MET A 44 1.02 -2.21 -4.20
CA MET A 44 -0.36 -2.49 -3.80
C MET A 44 -1.12 -1.20 -3.49
N PHE A 45 -0.54 -0.29 -2.70
CA PHE A 45 -1.19 0.99 -2.40
C PHE A 45 -1.38 1.87 -3.64
N LEU A 46 -0.43 1.88 -4.57
CA LEU A 46 -0.60 2.58 -5.85
C LEU A 46 -1.74 1.99 -6.69
N GLN A 47 -1.92 0.67 -6.68
CA GLN A 47 -3.05 0.01 -7.35
C GLN A 47 -4.39 0.40 -6.71
N ASP A 48 -4.46 0.43 -5.38
CA ASP A 48 -5.68 0.83 -4.67
C ASP A 48 -6.04 2.30 -4.90
N VAL A 49 -5.05 3.20 -5.01
CA VAL A 49 -5.27 4.59 -5.47
C VAL A 49 -5.85 4.60 -6.89
N GLY A 50 -5.34 3.74 -7.79
CA GLY A 50 -5.89 3.59 -9.14
C GLY A 50 -7.37 3.20 -9.16
N HIS A 51 -7.83 2.41 -8.17
CA HIS A 51 -9.23 2.01 -8.05
C HIS A 51 -10.19 3.20 -7.85
N LEU A 52 -9.73 4.35 -7.35
CA LEU A 52 -10.56 5.57 -7.30
C LEU A 52 -11.09 5.97 -8.68
N SER A 53 -10.29 5.76 -9.73
CA SER A 53 -10.66 6.14 -11.10
C SER A 53 -11.44 5.05 -11.84
N VAL A 54 -11.12 3.77 -11.59
CA VAL A 54 -11.69 2.66 -12.37
C VAL A 54 -12.85 1.95 -11.66
N ARG A 55 -12.87 1.95 -10.32
CA ARG A 55 -13.84 1.25 -9.46
C ARG A 55 -14.13 2.06 -8.19
N PRO A 56 -14.64 3.31 -8.27
CA PRO A 56 -14.76 4.22 -7.12
C PRO A 56 -15.62 3.67 -5.97
N GLY A 57 -16.57 2.77 -6.25
CA GLY A 57 -17.40 2.13 -5.24
C GLY A 57 -16.80 0.88 -4.60
N SER A 58 -15.61 0.44 -5.02
CA SER A 58 -14.92 -0.72 -4.43
C SER A 58 -14.53 -0.44 -2.97
N TRP A 59 -14.35 -1.52 -2.20
CA TRP A 59 -13.92 -1.40 -0.80
C TRP A 59 -12.56 -0.71 -0.71
N GLU A 60 -11.62 -1.09 -1.59
CA GLU A 60 -10.27 -0.52 -1.68
C GLU A 60 -10.33 0.99 -1.96
N ALA A 61 -11.11 1.39 -2.97
CA ALA A 61 -11.27 2.79 -3.34
C ALA A 61 -11.86 3.64 -2.20
N GLN A 62 -12.88 3.13 -1.50
CA GLN A 62 -13.48 3.86 -0.38
C GLN A 62 -12.51 4.06 0.79
N ASN A 63 -11.70 3.05 1.11
CA ASN A 63 -10.70 3.17 2.18
C ASN A 63 -9.56 4.13 1.79
N ILE A 64 -9.04 4.05 0.57
CA ILE A 64 -8.03 5.00 0.09
C ILE A 64 -8.59 6.43 0.02
N ALA A 65 -9.84 6.61 -0.42
CA ALA A 65 -10.51 7.91 -0.41
C ALA A 65 -10.53 8.52 0.99
N ALA A 66 -10.87 7.71 2.02
CA ALA A 66 -10.89 8.17 3.39
C ALA A 66 -9.50 8.62 3.88
N VAL A 67 -8.43 7.88 3.54
CA VAL A 67 -7.05 8.26 3.85
C VAL A 67 -6.70 9.60 3.19
N LEU A 68 -6.97 9.76 1.90
CA LEU A 68 -6.67 11.01 1.18
C LEU A 68 -7.47 12.20 1.75
N ILE A 69 -8.74 12.01 2.08
CA ILE A 69 -9.58 13.04 2.71
C ILE A 69 -9.03 13.42 4.10
N ALA A 70 -8.57 12.46 4.89
CA ALA A 70 -7.95 12.72 6.18
C ALA A 70 -6.66 13.56 6.07
N HIS A 71 -5.99 13.49 4.91
CA HIS A 71 -4.86 14.35 4.56
C HIS A 71 -5.27 15.68 3.90
N GLY A 72 -6.57 15.97 3.78
CA GLY A 72 -7.11 17.23 3.28
C GLY A 72 -7.30 17.30 1.76
N TYR A 73 -7.11 16.19 1.05
CA TYR A 73 -7.40 16.13 -0.39
C TYR A 73 -8.91 16.02 -0.62
N GLN A 74 -9.39 16.68 -1.68
CA GLN A 74 -10.78 16.61 -2.11
C GLN A 74 -10.89 15.66 -3.32
N LEU A 75 -11.95 14.85 -3.33
CA LEU A 75 -12.32 13.94 -4.41
C LEU A 75 -13.39 14.56 -5.31
#